data_AF-A0A4S2LRE9-F1
#
_entry.id   AF-A0A4S2LRE9-F1
#
_cell.length_a   1.000
_cell.length_b   1.000
_cell.length_c   1.000
_cell.angle_alpha   90.00
_cell.angle_beta   90.00
_cell.angle_gamma   90.00
#
_symmetry.space_group_name_H-M   'P 1'
#
loop_
_entity.id
_entity.type
_entity.pdbx_description
1 polymer ?
#
loop_
_entity_poly.entity_id
_entity_poly.type
_entity_poly.pdbx_seq_one_letter_code
_entity_poly.pdbx_strand_id
1 'polypeptide(L)'
;MGLFHLANCLLLATGPYFLVYKVSGMRENDAFWKCCKMIVLYGITQLTRFFLATLVPHHLELTVQNNFLFFDVPGALIELVVVYFSVRRASSRSEFSILASSIGWATASLLSTKYIPIWFGTKGLEFDWRYICLSYQANLEMVIIFSLFYSLWIIVRRQGPVACYCVGFLIICAASLRHSIFGALEHRWSSLLEEMLVKTLLVCALGLGTLALRTVMHADKASSKMSVDASFWRDTGEAIRSTWRRYCSHADSFRGIRANGHHVPKRR
;
A
#
# COMPACT_ATOMS: atom_id res chain seq x y z
N MET A 1 25.98 23.65 -20.54
CA MET A 1 25.45 23.72 -19.16
C MET A 1 24.05 23.10 -19.04
N GLY A 2 23.08 23.44 -19.91
CA GLY A 2 21.71 22.89 -19.84
C GLY A 2 21.59 21.35 -19.85
N LEU A 3 22.36 20.63 -20.67
CA LEU A 3 22.35 19.15 -20.68
C LEU A 3 22.81 18.52 -19.35
N PHE A 4 23.78 19.15 -18.67
CA PHE A 4 24.23 18.68 -17.36
C PHE A 4 23.14 18.92 -16.30
N HIS A 5 22.48 20.08 -16.36
CA HIS A 5 21.36 20.39 -15.47
C HIS A 5 20.17 19.43 -15.70
N LEU A 6 19.80 19.18 -16.96
CA LEU A 6 18.80 18.18 -17.34
C LEU A 6 19.16 16.80 -16.78
N ALA A 7 20.39 16.33 -17.00
CA ALA A 7 20.84 15.02 -16.55
C ALA A 7 20.74 14.90 -15.02
N ASN A 8 21.13 15.93 -14.27
CA ASN A 8 21.03 15.95 -12.81
C ASN A 8 19.58 15.89 -12.33
N CYS A 9 18.68 16.68 -12.92
CA CYS A 9 17.26 16.67 -12.59
C CYS A 9 16.61 15.31 -12.89
N LEU A 10 16.89 14.74 -14.07
CA LEU A 10 16.39 13.42 -14.45
C LEU A 10 16.96 12.32 -13.55
N LEU A 11 18.24 12.37 -13.22
CA LEU A 11 18.88 11.40 -12.32
C LEU A 11 18.28 11.49 -10.90
N LEU A 12 18.05 12.70 -10.40
CA LEU A 12 17.42 12.92 -9.09
C LEU A 12 15.98 12.41 -9.04
N ALA A 13 15.22 12.57 -10.13
CA ALA A 13 13.84 12.09 -10.22
C ALA A 13 13.74 10.56 -10.46
N THR A 14 14.68 9.97 -11.22
CA THR A 14 14.63 8.55 -11.59
C THR A 14 15.39 7.62 -10.67
N GLY A 15 16.39 8.13 -9.95
CA GLY A 15 17.28 7.34 -9.10
C GLY A 15 16.53 6.47 -8.10
N PRO A 16 15.63 7.04 -7.28
CA PRO A 16 14.86 6.26 -6.30
C PRO A 16 13.95 5.20 -6.94
N TYR A 17 13.32 5.52 -8.07
CA TYR A 17 12.46 4.59 -8.80
C TYR A 17 13.24 3.38 -9.31
N PHE A 18 14.43 3.61 -9.87
CA PHE A 18 15.31 2.55 -10.34
C PHE A 18 15.85 1.70 -9.18
N LEU A 19 16.23 2.33 -8.07
CA LEU A 19 16.73 1.65 -6.88
C LEU A 19 15.65 0.72 -6.30
N VAL A 20 14.42 1.21 -6.13
CA VAL A 20 13.32 0.39 -5.64
C VAL A 20 13.02 -0.78 -6.59
N TYR A 21 13.02 -0.56 -7.90
CA TYR A 21 12.81 -1.63 -8.89
C TYR A 21 13.88 -2.73 -8.79
N LYS A 22 15.16 -2.36 -8.62
CA LYS A 22 16.28 -3.29 -8.48
C LYS A 22 16.26 -4.04 -7.14
N VAL A 23 16.12 -3.32 -6.03
CA VAL A 23 16.19 -3.89 -4.67
C VAL A 23 14.99 -4.80 -4.38
N SER A 24 13.84 -4.54 -4.98
CA SER A 24 12.62 -5.30 -4.72
C SER A 24 12.56 -6.68 -5.41
N GLY A 25 13.59 -7.08 -6.15
CA GLY A 25 13.63 -8.39 -6.84
C GLY A 25 12.58 -8.55 -7.94
N MET A 26 12.00 -7.46 -8.44
CA MET A 26 10.90 -7.49 -9.40
C MET A 26 11.27 -8.12 -10.75
N ARG A 27 12.56 -8.17 -11.07
CA ARG A 27 13.08 -8.68 -12.34
C ARG A 27 12.86 -10.18 -12.54
N GLU A 28 12.69 -10.94 -11.45
CA GLU A 28 12.57 -12.41 -11.50
C GLU A 28 11.12 -12.91 -11.62
N ASN A 29 10.12 -12.04 -11.40
CA ASN A 29 8.74 -12.45 -11.13
C ASN A 29 7.70 -12.00 -12.19
N ASP A 30 8.08 -11.86 -13.47
CA ASP A 30 7.24 -11.33 -14.54
C ASP A 30 6.54 -10.00 -14.17
N ALA A 31 7.13 -9.24 -13.23
CA ALA A 31 6.52 -8.06 -12.67
C ALA A 31 6.55 -6.86 -13.64
N PHE A 32 7.41 -6.94 -14.67
CA PHE A 32 7.49 -5.95 -15.73
C PHE A 32 6.16 -5.79 -16.47
N TRP A 33 5.48 -6.90 -16.81
CA TRP A 33 4.19 -6.83 -17.51
C TRP A 33 3.08 -6.22 -16.64
N LYS A 34 3.09 -6.54 -15.33
CA LYS A 34 2.15 -5.94 -14.36
C LYS A 34 2.39 -4.43 -14.23
N CYS A 35 3.65 -4.01 -14.16
CA CYS A 35 4.05 -2.61 -14.12
C CYS A 35 3.60 -1.87 -15.39
N CYS A 36 3.90 -2.42 -16.57
CA CYS A 36 3.52 -1.85 -17.87
C CYS A 36 1.99 -1.68 -17.99
N LYS A 37 1.22 -2.69 -17.57
CA LYS A 37 -0.24 -2.60 -17.52
C LYS A 37 -0.72 -1.43 -16.65
N MET A 38 -0.09 -1.19 -15.50
CA MET A 38 -0.45 -0.07 -14.63
C MET A 38 -0.08 1.29 -15.23
N ILE A 39 1.01 1.37 -16.01
CA ILE A 39 1.37 2.58 -16.74
C ILE A 39 0.30 2.92 -17.79
N VAL A 40 -0.14 1.93 -18.57
CA VAL A 40 -1.22 2.11 -19.55
C VAL A 40 -2.52 2.51 -18.86
N LEU A 41 -2.86 1.86 -17.75
CA LEU A 41 -4.08 2.17 -16.98
C LEU A 41 -4.06 3.60 -16.42
N TYR A 42 -2.91 4.07 -15.95
CA TYR A 42 -2.73 5.46 -15.54
C TYR A 42 -2.93 6.42 -16.72
N GLY A 43 -2.34 6.12 -17.89
CA GLY A 43 -2.52 6.91 -19.10
C GLY A 43 -3.99 7.07 -19.50
N ILE A 44 -4.75 5.97 -19.50
CA ILE A 44 -6.20 6.00 -19.76
C ILE A 44 -6.92 6.86 -18.72
N THR A 45 -6.57 6.71 -17.43
CA THR A 45 -7.18 7.49 -16.34
C THR A 45 -6.94 8.99 -16.51
N GLN A 46 -5.72 9.39 -16.89
CA GLN A 46 -5.41 10.79 -17.15
C GLN A 46 -6.17 11.33 -18.36
N LEU A 47 -6.28 10.56 -19.45
CA LEU A 47 -7.10 10.95 -20.61
C LEU A 47 -8.57 11.14 -20.23
N THR A 48 -9.12 10.24 -19.40
CA THR A 48 -10.48 10.39 -18.87
C THR A 48 -10.64 11.65 -18.03
N ARG A 49 -9.65 11.99 -17.18
CA ARG A 49 -9.67 13.21 -16.37
C ARG A 49 -9.65 14.47 -17.24
N PHE A 50 -8.82 14.52 -18.28
CA PHE A 50 -8.80 15.64 -19.22
C PHE A 50 -10.11 15.76 -20.00
N PHE A 51 -10.69 14.64 -20.45
CA PHE A 51 -11.98 14.64 -21.11
C PHE A 51 -13.10 15.17 -20.19
N LEU A 52 -13.10 14.76 -18.92
CA LEU A 52 -14.05 15.27 -17.93
C LEU A 52 -13.89 16.78 -17.74
N ALA A 53 -12.65 17.29 -17.72
CA ALA A 53 -12.40 18.72 -17.62
C ALA A 53 -12.98 19.51 -18.81
N THR A 54 -13.00 18.93 -20.02
CA THR A 54 -13.60 19.57 -21.21
C THR A 54 -15.13 19.55 -21.22
N LEU A 55 -15.77 18.66 -20.46
CA LEU A 55 -17.22 18.58 -20.36
C LEU A 55 -17.79 19.61 -19.37
N VAL A 56 -16.96 20.18 -18.50
CA VAL A 56 -17.40 21.22 -17.55
C VAL A 56 -17.65 22.51 -18.33
N PRO A 57 -18.88 23.04 -18.29
CA PRO A 57 -19.22 24.16 -19.14
C PRO A 57 -18.59 25.45 -18.61
N HIS A 58 -18.01 26.24 -19.52
CA HIS A 58 -17.24 27.46 -19.23
C HIS A 58 -18.03 28.60 -18.56
N HIS A 59 -19.35 28.45 -18.38
CA HIS A 59 -20.20 29.49 -17.79
C HIS A 59 -20.25 29.45 -16.26
N LEU A 60 -19.66 28.46 -15.60
CA LEU A 60 -19.43 28.54 -14.15
C LEU A 60 -18.25 29.45 -13.90
N GLU A 61 -18.48 30.58 -13.21
CA GLU A 61 -17.40 31.42 -12.71
C GLU A 61 -16.44 30.56 -11.87
N LEU A 62 -15.19 30.44 -12.34
CA LEU A 62 -14.09 29.72 -11.69
C LEU A 62 -13.67 30.46 -10.40
N THR A 63 -14.51 30.44 -9.38
CA THR A 63 -14.04 30.69 -8.02
C THR A 63 -13.16 29.52 -7.57
N VAL A 64 -12.16 29.79 -6.72
CA VAL A 64 -11.22 28.79 -6.18
C VAL A 64 -11.97 27.58 -5.58
N GLN A 65 -13.12 27.83 -4.96
CA GLN A 65 -13.98 26.82 -4.36
C GLN A 65 -14.67 25.92 -5.41
N ASN A 66 -15.11 26.50 -6.53
CA ASN A 66 -15.69 25.75 -7.64
C ASN A 66 -14.63 24.86 -8.30
N ASN A 67 -13.40 25.35 -8.48
CA ASN A 67 -12.34 24.55 -9.10
C ASN A 67 -12.00 23.27 -8.30
N PHE A 68 -11.92 23.40 -6.97
CA PHE A 68 -11.69 22.27 -6.09
C PHE A 68 -12.80 21.21 -6.20
N LEU A 69 -14.06 21.63 -6.17
CA LEU A 69 -15.20 20.70 -6.20
C LEU A 69 -15.44 20.08 -7.59
N PHE A 70 -15.25 20.84 -8.67
CA PHE A 70 -15.57 20.39 -10.03
C PHE A 70 -14.43 19.66 -10.75
N PHE A 71 -13.17 19.87 -10.37
CA PHE A 71 -12.03 19.23 -11.05
C PHE A 71 -11.20 18.32 -10.14
N ASP A 72 -10.88 18.76 -8.92
CA ASP A 72 -9.99 18.00 -8.04
C ASP A 72 -10.67 16.79 -7.41
N VAL A 73 -11.88 16.98 -6.86
CA VAL A 73 -12.65 15.89 -6.24
C VAL A 73 -13.02 14.79 -7.24
N PRO A 74 -13.66 15.05 -8.39
CA PRO A 74 -13.99 13.98 -9.34
C PRO A 74 -12.75 13.33 -9.95
N GLY A 75 -11.68 14.09 -10.19
CA GLY A 75 -10.39 13.53 -10.61
C GLY A 75 -9.81 12.56 -9.58
N ALA A 76 -9.80 12.96 -8.30
CA ALA A 76 -9.34 12.12 -7.20
C ALA A 76 -10.23 10.88 -7.00
N LEU A 77 -11.55 11.01 -7.20
CA LEU A 77 -12.49 9.88 -7.14
C LEU A 77 -12.24 8.86 -8.25
N ILE A 78 -12.04 9.32 -9.49
CA ILE A 78 -11.71 8.42 -10.62
C ILE A 78 -10.39 7.70 -10.34
N GLU A 79 -9.34 8.41 -9.93
CA GLU A 79 -8.06 7.81 -9.57
C GLU A 79 -8.25 6.77 -8.45
N LEU A 80 -9.00 7.11 -7.40
CA LEU A 80 -9.29 6.20 -6.29
C LEU A 80 -10.05 4.94 -6.73
N VAL A 81 -11.06 5.07 -7.59
CA VAL A 81 -11.84 3.94 -8.12
C VAL A 81 -10.96 3.01 -8.95
N VAL A 82 -10.12 3.56 -9.82
CA VAL A 82 -9.20 2.78 -10.66
C VAL A 82 -8.16 2.07 -9.80
N VAL A 83 -7.55 2.76 -8.84
CA VAL A 83 -6.58 2.16 -7.91
C VAL A 83 -7.25 1.10 -7.03
N TYR A 84 -8.47 1.33 -6.55
CA TYR A 84 -9.26 0.35 -5.80
C TYR A 84 -9.51 -0.92 -6.60
N PHE A 85 -9.98 -0.81 -7.84
CA PHE A 85 -10.20 -1.97 -8.69
C PHE A 85 -8.89 -2.73 -8.99
N SER A 86 -7.80 -1.99 -9.22
CA SER A 86 -6.46 -2.55 -9.47
C SER A 86 -5.94 -3.33 -8.26
N VAL A 87 -6.05 -2.75 -7.06
CA VAL A 87 -5.66 -3.37 -5.81
C VAL A 87 -6.54 -4.57 -5.48
N ARG A 88 -7.86 -4.47 -5.68
CA ARG A 88 -8.79 -5.59 -5.49
C ARG A 88 -8.43 -6.78 -6.37
N ARG A 89 -8.05 -6.54 -7.63
CA ARG A 89 -7.58 -7.60 -8.54
C ARG A 89 -6.20 -8.15 -8.16
N ALA A 90 -5.30 -7.30 -7.66
CA ALA A 90 -3.96 -7.70 -7.23
C ALA A 90 -3.92 -8.40 -5.87
N SER A 91 -4.95 -8.18 -5.02
CA SER A 91 -5.01 -8.66 -3.63
C SER A 91 -4.89 -10.17 -3.49
N SER A 92 -5.27 -10.93 -4.53
CA SER A 92 -5.16 -12.39 -4.54
C SER A 92 -3.73 -12.92 -4.76
N ARG A 93 -2.81 -12.12 -5.34
CA ARG A 93 -1.57 -12.65 -5.92
C ARG A 93 -0.26 -12.44 -5.14
N SER A 94 -0.19 -11.54 -4.14
CA SER A 94 0.93 -11.32 -3.15
C SER A 94 1.23 -9.84 -2.91
N GLU A 95 1.97 -9.52 -1.83
CA GLU A 95 2.53 -8.18 -1.52
C GLU A 95 3.36 -7.60 -2.68
N PHE A 96 4.17 -8.44 -3.33
CA PHE A 96 4.97 -8.06 -4.50
C PHE A 96 4.11 -7.54 -5.66
N SER A 97 2.88 -8.04 -5.82
CA SER A 97 1.98 -7.57 -6.87
C SER A 97 1.47 -6.15 -6.61
N ILE A 98 1.31 -5.73 -5.34
CA ILE A 98 0.90 -4.35 -5.03
C ILE A 98 2.07 -3.40 -5.20
N LEU A 99 3.26 -3.81 -4.74
CA LEU A 99 4.49 -3.05 -4.91
C LEU A 99 4.78 -2.79 -6.41
N ALA A 100 4.64 -3.82 -7.25
CA ALA A 100 4.81 -3.66 -8.69
C ALA A 100 3.78 -2.70 -9.30
N SER A 101 2.54 -2.75 -8.83
CA SER A 101 1.48 -1.88 -9.31
C SER A 101 1.67 -0.41 -8.89
N SER A 102 2.11 -0.17 -7.66
CA SER A 102 2.35 1.18 -7.15
C SER A 102 3.54 1.85 -7.84
N ILE A 103 4.63 1.10 -8.09
CA ILE A 103 5.78 1.59 -8.86
C ILE A 103 5.37 1.93 -10.30
N GLY A 104 4.57 1.08 -10.94
CA GLY A 104 4.06 1.36 -12.29
C GLY A 104 3.22 2.63 -12.35
N TRP A 105 2.30 2.81 -11.40
CA TRP A 105 1.49 4.03 -11.29
C TRP A 105 2.34 5.27 -11.02
N ALA A 106 3.29 5.19 -10.09
CA ALA A 106 4.19 6.30 -9.77
C ALA A 106 5.11 6.66 -10.95
N THR A 107 5.60 5.67 -11.69
CA THR A 107 6.47 5.88 -12.86
C THR A 107 5.68 6.56 -13.98
N ALA A 108 4.43 6.12 -14.21
CA ALA A 108 3.55 6.74 -15.18
C ALA A 108 3.26 8.21 -14.82
N SER A 109 3.02 8.48 -13.53
CA SER A 109 2.80 9.84 -13.03
C SER A 109 4.01 10.74 -13.19
N LEU A 110 5.21 10.22 -12.89
CA LEU A 110 6.47 10.92 -13.11
C LEU A 110 6.67 11.27 -14.60
N LEU A 111 6.49 10.28 -15.49
CA LEU A 111 6.63 10.46 -16.94
C LEU A 111 5.64 11.49 -17.50
N SER A 112 4.38 11.46 -17.05
CA SER A 112 3.36 12.36 -17.58
C SER A 112 3.49 13.79 -17.04
N THR A 113 3.84 13.96 -15.76
CA THR A 113 3.72 15.26 -15.09
C THR A 113 5.03 16.02 -14.93
N LYS A 114 6.18 15.35 -14.83
CA LYS A 114 7.46 15.99 -14.49
C LYS A 114 8.48 15.96 -15.62
N TYR A 115 8.56 14.83 -16.35
CA TYR A 115 9.52 14.68 -17.44
C TYR A 115 9.34 15.72 -18.54
N ILE A 116 8.10 15.99 -18.95
CA ILE A 116 7.79 16.97 -20.00
C ILE A 116 8.24 18.38 -19.57
N PRO A 117 7.82 18.94 -18.41
CA PRO A 117 8.33 20.24 -17.94
C PRO A 117 9.84 20.31 -17.76
N ILE A 118 10.48 19.25 -17.24
CA ILE A 118 11.94 19.23 -17.04
C ILE A 118 12.65 19.25 -18.39
N TRP A 119 12.19 18.45 -19.36
CA TRP A 119 12.78 18.37 -20.69
C TRP A 119 12.71 19.70 -21.45
N PHE A 120 11.53 20.33 -21.48
CA PHE A 120 11.35 21.59 -22.20
C PHE A 120 11.92 22.78 -21.41
N GLY A 121 11.84 22.77 -20.09
CA GLY A 121 12.30 23.87 -19.24
C GLY A 121 13.82 24.01 -19.19
N THR A 122 14.55 22.90 -19.08
CA THR A 122 16.02 22.91 -19.00
C THR A 122 16.72 23.12 -20.34
N LYS A 123 15.96 23.26 -21.44
CA LYS A 123 16.50 23.77 -22.72
C LYS A 123 16.78 25.27 -22.66
N GLY A 124 16.24 26.00 -21.68
CA GLY A 124 16.65 27.37 -21.36
C GLY A 124 18.11 27.40 -20.88
N LEU A 125 18.83 28.49 -21.19
CA LEU A 125 20.25 28.65 -20.84
C LEU A 125 20.50 28.93 -19.34
N GLU A 126 19.45 29.15 -18.55
CA GLU A 126 19.53 29.62 -17.18
C GLU A 126 19.23 28.51 -16.17
N PHE A 127 19.94 28.54 -15.04
CA PHE A 127 19.80 27.56 -13.96
C PHE A 127 18.67 27.99 -13.02
N ASP A 128 17.66 27.13 -12.86
CA ASP A 128 16.50 27.40 -12.02
C ASP A 128 16.31 26.33 -10.93
N TRP A 129 16.19 26.79 -9.69
CA TRP A 129 15.89 25.93 -8.53
C TRP A 129 14.54 25.19 -8.66
N ARG A 130 13.61 25.76 -9.43
CA ARG A 130 12.27 25.19 -9.67
C ARG A 130 12.34 23.77 -10.22
N TYR A 131 13.25 23.47 -11.14
CA TYR A 131 13.34 22.13 -11.75
C TYR A 131 13.96 21.09 -10.81
N ILE A 132 14.84 21.52 -9.90
CA ILE A 132 15.38 20.66 -8.84
C ILE A 132 14.26 20.32 -7.85
N CYS A 133 13.51 21.32 -7.40
CA CYS A 133 12.35 21.12 -6.53
C CYS A 133 11.30 20.21 -7.20
N LEU A 134 11.05 20.38 -8.50
CA LEU A 134 10.12 19.55 -9.24
C LEU A 134 10.57 18.07 -9.31
N SER A 135 11.88 17.84 -9.48
CA SER A 135 12.48 16.51 -9.48
C SER A 135 12.40 15.85 -8.10
N TYR A 136 12.66 16.63 -7.04
CA TYR A 136 12.51 16.19 -5.66
C TYR A 136 11.04 15.86 -5.31
N GLN A 137 10.10 16.70 -5.75
CA GLN A 137 8.67 16.47 -5.55
C GLN A 137 8.20 15.17 -6.19
N ALA A 138 8.79 14.74 -7.31
CA ALA A 138 8.48 13.45 -7.90
C ALA A 138 8.77 12.28 -6.95
N ASN A 139 9.87 12.35 -6.20
CA ASN A 139 10.21 11.35 -5.20
C ASN A 139 9.23 11.34 -4.02
N LEU A 140 8.73 12.51 -3.61
CA LEU A 140 7.67 12.59 -2.60
C LEU A 140 6.35 11.98 -3.10
N GLU A 141 5.99 12.23 -4.36
CA GLU A 141 4.80 11.64 -4.97
C GLU A 141 4.88 10.12 -5.06
N MET A 142 6.07 9.56 -5.33
CA MET A 142 6.32 8.12 -5.27
C MET A 142 5.93 7.53 -3.91
N VAL A 143 6.35 8.17 -2.81
CA VAL A 143 6.07 7.71 -1.45
C VAL A 143 4.57 7.78 -1.15
N ILE A 144 3.89 8.87 -1.53
CA ILE A 144 2.44 9.00 -1.35
C ILE A 144 1.68 7.91 -2.12
N ILE A 145 2.06 7.65 -3.38
CA ILE A 145 1.42 6.62 -4.20
C ILE A 145 1.64 5.24 -3.60
N PHE A 146 2.84 4.98 -3.09
CA PHE A 146 3.14 3.73 -2.37
C PHE A 146 2.25 3.56 -1.14
N SER A 147 2.15 4.61 -0.30
CA SER A 147 1.27 4.67 0.87
C SER A 147 -0.19 4.44 0.51
N LEU A 148 -0.69 5.03 -0.58
CA LEU A 148 -2.06 4.86 -1.06
C LEU A 148 -2.36 3.40 -1.42
N PHE A 149 -1.53 2.79 -2.27
CA PHE A 149 -1.72 1.41 -2.72
C PHE A 149 -1.66 0.42 -1.56
N TYR A 150 -0.72 0.63 -0.62
CA TYR A 150 -0.54 -0.26 0.52
C TYR A 150 -1.69 -0.16 1.54
N SER A 151 -2.07 1.07 1.94
CA SER A 151 -3.21 1.29 2.85
C SER A 151 -4.51 0.74 2.25
N LEU A 152 -4.74 0.93 0.95
CA LEU A 152 -5.93 0.40 0.28
C LEU A 152 -5.94 -1.13 0.24
N TRP A 153 -4.78 -1.74 0.01
CA TRP A 153 -4.65 -3.19 0.01
C TRP A 153 -5.01 -3.82 1.35
N ILE A 154 -4.59 -3.19 2.45
CA ILE A 154 -4.93 -3.60 3.81
C ILE A 154 -6.44 -3.57 4.03
N ILE A 155 -7.09 -2.47 3.68
CA ILE A 155 -8.54 -2.31 3.84
C ILE A 155 -9.30 -3.35 3.01
N VAL A 156 -8.87 -3.57 1.76
CA VAL A 156 -9.49 -4.58 0.88
C VAL A 156 -9.35 -5.99 1.44
N ARG A 157 -8.23 -6.32 2.09
CA ARG A 157 -8.03 -7.63 2.69
C ARG A 157 -8.81 -7.86 3.98
N ARG A 158 -9.31 -6.80 4.63
CA ARG A 158 -9.98 -6.87 5.94
C ARG A 158 -9.19 -7.74 6.93
N GLN A 159 -7.89 -7.49 7.03
CA GLN A 159 -7.01 -8.13 8.02
C GLN A 159 -6.55 -7.08 9.05
N GLY A 160 -6.86 -7.32 10.32
CA GLY A 160 -6.43 -6.48 11.45
C GLY A 160 -7.56 -5.82 12.26
N PRO A 161 -7.19 -5.11 13.35
CA PRO A 161 -8.12 -4.44 14.25
C PRO A 161 -8.76 -3.20 13.61
N VAL A 162 -9.90 -2.76 14.15
CA VAL A 162 -10.69 -1.65 13.59
C VAL A 162 -9.89 -0.35 13.47
N ALA A 163 -9.01 -0.08 14.45
CA ALA A 163 -8.12 1.08 14.43
C ALA A 163 -7.20 1.14 13.20
N CYS A 164 -6.74 0.00 12.71
CA CYS A 164 -5.92 -0.07 11.50
C CYS A 164 -6.70 0.36 10.25
N TYR A 165 -7.99 0.02 10.16
CA TYR A 165 -8.83 0.49 9.05
C TYR A 165 -9.09 1.99 9.14
N CYS A 166 -9.31 2.53 10.33
CA CYS A 166 -9.47 3.98 10.52
C CYS A 166 -8.21 4.75 10.08
N VAL A 167 -7.03 4.31 10.53
CA VAL A 167 -5.75 4.92 10.14
C VAL A 167 -5.50 4.75 8.63
N GLY A 168 -5.74 3.55 8.08
CA GLY A 168 -5.62 3.29 6.65
C GLY A 168 -6.54 4.18 5.81
N PHE A 169 -7.79 4.38 6.26
CA PHE A 169 -8.76 5.25 5.60
C PHE A 169 -8.31 6.72 5.61
N LEU A 170 -7.83 7.21 6.76
CA LEU A 170 -7.27 8.57 6.85
C LEU A 170 -6.09 8.78 5.91
N ILE A 171 -5.17 7.81 5.81
CA ILE A 171 -4.04 7.85 4.87
C ILE A 171 -4.54 7.89 3.42
N ILE A 172 -5.57 7.11 3.07
CA ILE A 172 -6.15 7.11 1.73
C ILE A 172 -6.79 8.46 1.42
N CYS A 173 -7.58 9.03 2.34
CA CYS A 173 -8.18 10.35 2.15
C CYS A 173 -7.11 11.43 1.95
N ALA A 174 -6.07 11.44 2.79
CA ALA A 174 -4.96 12.38 2.67
C ALA A 174 -4.18 12.19 1.35
N ALA A 175 -3.92 10.95 0.93
CA ALA A 175 -3.22 10.65 -0.31
C ALA A 175 -4.05 10.99 -1.57
N SER A 176 -5.36 10.75 -1.54
CA SER A 176 -6.27 11.10 -2.65
C SER A 176 -6.40 12.61 -2.83
N LEU A 177 -6.39 13.37 -1.73
CA LEU A 177 -6.46 14.84 -1.76
C LEU A 177 -5.10 15.54 -1.92
N ARG A 178 -4.02 14.78 -2.22
CA ARG A 178 -2.64 15.31 -2.31
C ARG A 178 -2.50 16.53 -3.21
N HIS A 179 -3.18 16.56 -4.36
CA HIS A 179 -3.06 17.67 -5.32
C HIS A 179 -3.64 18.96 -4.75
N SER A 180 -4.78 18.86 -4.08
CA SER A 180 -5.40 20.00 -3.40
C SER A 180 -4.58 20.46 -2.20
N ILE A 181 -4.06 19.52 -1.38
CA ILE A 181 -3.19 19.86 -0.26
C ILE A 181 -1.95 20.59 -0.75
N PHE A 182 -1.30 20.09 -1.80
CA PHE A 182 -0.11 20.72 -2.37
C PHE A 182 -0.40 22.08 -3.02
N GLY A 183 -1.55 22.25 -3.66
CA GLY A 183 -1.97 23.55 -4.19
C GLY A 183 -2.31 24.57 -3.09
N ALA A 184 -2.94 24.12 -2.00
CA ALA A 184 -3.22 24.98 -0.85
C ALA A 184 -1.93 25.40 -0.11
N LEU A 185 -0.94 24.50 -0.03
CA LEU A 185 0.39 24.82 0.51
C LEU A 185 1.10 25.85 -0.38
N GLU A 186 1.06 25.69 -1.71
CA GLU A 186 1.68 26.65 -2.65
C GLU A 186 1.07 28.05 -2.54
N HIS A 187 -0.24 28.17 -2.29
CA HIS A 187 -0.87 29.47 -2.07
C HIS A 187 -0.48 30.13 -0.75
N ARG A 188 -0.11 29.35 0.27
CA ARG A 188 0.12 29.83 1.63
C ARG A 188 1.55 30.27 1.89
N TRP A 189 2.54 29.67 1.23
CA TRP A 189 3.96 29.98 1.41
C TRP A 189 4.55 30.66 0.17
N SER A 190 5.22 31.80 0.36
CA SER A 190 5.87 32.54 -0.72
C SER A 190 7.28 32.06 -1.04
N SER A 191 7.91 31.28 -0.14
CA SER A 191 9.28 30.79 -0.32
C SER A 191 9.30 29.32 -0.78
N LEU A 192 10.06 29.05 -1.84
CA LEU A 192 10.15 27.70 -2.46
C LEU A 192 10.69 26.64 -1.48
N LEU A 193 11.63 27.01 -0.60
CA LEU A 193 12.27 26.07 0.32
C LEU A 193 11.35 25.68 1.47
N GLU A 194 10.61 26.62 2.06
CA GLU A 194 9.67 26.31 3.14
C GLU A 194 8.51 25.46 2.61
N GLU A 195 8.02 25.76 1.40
CA GLU A 195 7.00 24.95 0.72
C GLU A 195 7.46 23.49 0.57
N MET A 196 8.68 23.26 0.08
CA MET A 196 9.22 21.91 -0.09
C MET A 196 9.46 21.20 1.25
N LEU A 197 9.91 21.93 2.28
CA LEU A 197 10.12 21.38 3.61
C LEU A 197 8.80 20.88 4.21
N VAL A 198 7.73 21.68 4.15
CA VAL A 198 6.41 21.29 4.65
C VAL A 198 5.84 20.10 3.88
N LYS A 199 5.96 20.09 2.54
CA LYS A 199 5.56 18.93 1.72
C LYS A 199 6.32 17.67 2.15
N THR A 200 7.62 17.78 2.39
CA THR A 200 8.47 16.66 2.83
C THR A 200 8.01 16.12 4.18
N LEU A 201 7.80 16.99 5.18
CA LEU A 201 7.34 16.58 6.51
C LEU A 201 5.99 15.87 6.45
N LEU A 202 5.06 16.38 5.65
CA LEU A 202 3.75 15.75 5.45
C LEU A 202 3.89 14.35 4.83
N VAL A 203 4.70 14.21 3.77
CA VAL A 203 4.92 12.91 3.12
C VAL A 203 5.66 11.93 4.03
N CYS A 204 6.64 12.40 4.80
CA CYS A 204 7.31 11.59 5.81
C CYS A 204 6.32 11.10 6.88
N ALA A 205 5.43 11.96 7.37
CA ALA A 205 4.40 11.57 8.34
C ALA A 205 3.45 10.51 7.76
N LEU A 206 2.99 10.67 6.51
CA LEU A 206 2.16 9.68 5.82
C LEU A 206 2.90 8.35 5.61
N GLY A 207 4.16 8.40 5.18
CA GLY A 207 5.00 7.23 4.99
C GLY A 207 5.27 6.46 6.29
N LEU A 208 5.60 7.18 7.38
CA LEU A 208 5.76 6.59 8.72
C LEU A 208 4.44 6.00 9.22
N GLY A 209 3.30 6.65 8.96
CA GLY A 209 1.97 6.13 9.28
C GLY A 209 1.69 4.81 8.56
N THR A 210 2.02 4.71 7.27
CA THR A 210 1.90 3.46 6.51
C THR A 210 2.84 2.37 7.05
N LEU A 211 4.08 2.72 7.44
CA LEU A 211 5.02 1.78 8.05
C LEU A 211 4.52 1.28 9.41
N ALA A 212 3.99 2.16 10.26
CA ALA A 212 3.40 1.78 11.53
C ALA A 212 2.19 0.86 11.34
N LEU A 213 1.34 1.15 10.34
CA LEU A 213 0.23 0.29 9.96
C LEU A 213 0.71 -1.10 9.56
N ARG A 214 1.77 -1.18 8.75
CA ARG A 214 2.42 -2.43 8.36
C ARG A 214 2.93 -3.21 9.58
N THR A 215 3.65 -2.56 10.50
CA THR A 215 4.23 -3.24 11.67
C THR A 215 3.14 -3.78 12.60
N VAL A 216 2.08 -3.01 12.86
CA VAL A 216 0.96 -3.44 13.70
C VAL A 216 0.27 -4.66 13.10
N MET A 217 0.08 -4.70 11.79
CA MET A 217 -0.51 -5.86 11.13
C MET A 217 0.37 -7.11 11.16
N HIS A 218 1.68 -6.97 11.00
CA HIS A 218 2.59 -8.11 11.12
C HIS A 218 2.63 -8.63 12.57
N ALA A 219 2.56 -7.75 13.56
CA ALA A 219 2.45 -8.14 14.97
C ALA A 219 1.15 -8.88 15.28
N ASP A 220 0.01 -8.37 14.78
CA ASP A 220 -1.30 -9.01 14.96
C ASP A 220 -1.36 -10.39 14.30
N LYS A 221 -0.80 -10.52 13.09
CA LYS A 221 -0.69 -11.81 12.40
C LYS A 221 0.18 -12.82 13.15
N ALA A 222 1.24 -12.38 13.81
CA ALA A 222 2.08 -13.23 14.66
C ALA A 222 1.32 -13.67 15.92
N SER A 223 0.60 -12.75 16.56
CA SER A 223 -0.25 -13.03 17.73
C SER A 223 -1.37 -14.02 17.41
N SER A 224 -2.08 -13.80 16.30
CA SER A 224 -3.16 -14.68 15.84
C SER A 224 -2.65 -16.10 15.54
N LYS A 225 -1.51 -16.24 14.85
CA LYS A 225 -0.90 -17.56 14.62
C LYS A 225 -0.54 -18.25 15.93
N MET A 226 0.08 -17.53 16.86
CA MET A 226 0.47 -18.08 18.15
C MET A 226 -0.75 -18.49 19.00
N SER A 227 -1.86 -17.74 18.92
CA SER A 227 -3.12 -18.11 19.57
C SER A 227 -3.76 -19.35 18.95
N VAL A 228 -3.74 -19.48 17.61
CA VAL A 228 -4.30 -20.64 16.90
C VAL A 228 -3.47 -21.90 17.15
N ASP A 229 -2.14 -21.78 17.13
CA ASP A 229 -1.25 -22.89 17.48
C ASP A 229 -1.46 -23.29 18.95
N ALA A 230 -1.56 -22.33 19.87
CA ALA A 230 -1.83 -22.61 21.27
C ALA A 230 -3.20 -23.28 21.52
N SER A 231 -4.25 -22.89 20.78
CA SER A 231 -5.56 -23.57 20.86
C SER A 231 -5.50 -24.96 20.24
N PHE A 232 -4.83 -25.12 19.10
CA PHE A 232 -4.64 -26.42 18.44
C PHE A 232 -3.91 -27.41 19.35
N TRP A 233 -2.81 -26.99 19.99
CA TRP A 233 -2.08 -27.83 20.95
C TRP A 233 -2.92 -28.16 22.19
N ARG A 234 -3.79 -27.25 22.64
CA ARG A 234 -4.70 -27.47 23.78
C ARG A 234 -5.77 -28.52 23.44
N ASP A 235 -6.43 -28.38 22.29
CA ASP A 235 -7.45 -29.32 21.81
C ASP A 235 -6.85 -30.71 21.54
N THR A 236 -5.65 -30.75 20.96
CA THR A 236 -4.94 -32.02 20.71
C THR A 236 -4.54 -32.70 22.02
N GLY A 237 -4.09 -31.93 23.02
CA GLY A 237 -3.76 -32.43 24.35
C GLY A 237 -4.98 -32.92 25.16
N GLU A 238 -6.16 -32.34 24.94
CA GLU A 238 -7.42 -32.84 25.52
C GLU A 238 -7.92 -34.10 24.81
N ALA A 239 -7.82 -34.17 23.49
CA ALA A 239 -8.15 -35.35 22.72
C ALA A 239 -7.31 -36.57 23.16
N ILE A 240 -5.98 -36.41 23.25
CA ILE A 240 -5.07 -37.48 23.71
C ILE A 240 -5.39 -37.92 25.14
N ARG A 241 -5.66 -36.97 26.06
CA ARG A 241 -6.06 -37.31 27.44
C ARG A 241 -7.40 -38.05 27.51
N SER A 242 -8.33 -37.76 26.60
CA SER A 242 -9.61 -38.45 26.53
C SER A 242 -9.44 -39.91 26.05
N THR A 243 -8.58 -40.14 25.07
CA THR A 243 -8.29 -41.49 24.54
C THR A 243 -7.51 -42.33 25.54
N TRP A 244 -6.53 -41.72 26.23
CA TRP A 244 -5.77 -42.38 27.30
C TRP A 244 -6.66 -42.83 28.46
N ARG A 245 -7.61 -41.98 28.90
CA ARG A 245 -8.58 -42.37 29.94
C ARG A 245 -9.44 -43.57 29.55
N ARG A 246 -9.88 -43.64 28.29
CA ARG A 246 -10.63 -44.81 27.77
C ARG A 246 -9.80 -46.08 27.72
N TYR A 247 -8.51 -45.97 27.41
CA TYR A 247 -7.60 -47.12 27.39
C TYR A 247 -7.28 -47.64 28.80
N CYS A 248 -6.99 -46.74 29.75
CA CYS A 248 -6.73 -47.13 31.14
C CYS A 248 -7.98 -47.76 31.81
N SER A 249 -9.19 -47.24 31.57
CA SER A 249 -10.41 -47.86 32.10
C SER A 249 -10.64 -49.28 31.57
N HIS A 250 -10.20 -49.55 30.34
CA HIS A 250 -10.28 -50.89 29.75
C HIS A 250 -9.24 -51.86 30.32
N ALA A 251 -8.05 -51.35 30.71
CA ALA A 251 -7.01 -52.13 31.34
C ALA A 251 -7.36 -52.57 32.78
N ASP A 252 -8.08 -51.73 33.54
CA ASP A 252 -8.53 -52.06 34.90
C ASP A 252 -9.66 -53.11 34.90
N SER A 253 -10.51 -53.13 33.88
CA SER A 253 -11.55 -54.17 33.69
C SER A 253 -10.94 -55.57 33.53
N PHE A 254 -9.77 -55.70 32.90
CA PHE A 254 -9.08 -56.98 32.73
C PHE A 254 -8.35 -57.47 34.00
N ARG A 255 -8.03 -56.60 34.97
CA ARG A 255 -7.46 -57.03 36.26
C ARG A 255 -8.48 -57.73 37.16
N GLY A 256 -9.77 -57.36 37.07
CA GLY A 256 -10.84 -57.98 37.87
C GLY A 256 -11.11 -59.45 37.52
N ILE A 257 -10.90 -59.84 36.26
CA ILE A 257 -11.20 -61.21 35.78
C ILE A 257 -10.13 -62.22 36.24
N ARG A 258 -8.90 -61.78 36.52
CA ARG A 258 -7.82 -62.68 36.98
C ARG A 258 -7.89 -63.05 38.47
N ALA A 259 -8.72 -62.35 39.27
CA ALA A 259 -8.83 -62.57 40.71
C ALA A 259 -9.87 -63.65 41.12
N ASN A 260 -10.77 -64.05 40.22
CA ASN A 260 -11.87 -64.97 40.54
C ASN A 260 -11.65 -66.43 40.10
N GLY A 261 -10.43 -66.80 39.71
CA GLY A 261 -10.13 -68.08 39.09
C GLY A 261 -9.42 -69.10 39.97
N HIS A 262 -9.76 -69.29 41.25
CA HIS A 262 -9.32 -70.48 42.01
C HIS A 262 -10.27 -70.81 43.17
N HIS A 263 -11.38 -71.49 42.87
CA HIS A 263 -12.10 -72.29 43.87
C HIS A 263 -12.03 -73.76 43.47
N VAL A 264 -11.13 -74.49 44.14
CA VAL A 264 -11.02 -75.95 44.08
C VAL A 264 -12.04 -76.54 45.06
N PRO A 265 -12.95 -77.43 44.63
CA PRO A 265 -13.88 -78.07 45.55
C PRO A 265 -13.18 -79.18 46.35
N LYS A 266 -13.24 -79.08 47.69
CA LYS A 266 -12.83 -80.15 48.60
C LYS A 266 -13.89 -81.26 48.59
N ARG A 267 -13.47 -82.48 48.26
CA ARG A 267 -14.19 -83.73 48.52
C ARG A 267 -14.27 -84.01 50.03
N ARG A 268 -15.47 -84.25 50.55
CA ARG A 268 -15.79 -85.36 51.45
C ARG A 268 -17.30 -85.56 51.50
#